data_AF-A0A0X1T850-F1
#
_entry.id   AF-A0A0X1T850-F1
#
_cell.length_a   1.000
_cell.length_b   1.000
_cell.length_c   1.000
_cell.angle_alpha   90.00
_cell.angle_beta   90.00
_cell.angle_gamma   90.00
#
_symmetry.space_group_name_H-M   'P 1'
#
loop_
_entity.id
_entity.type
_entity.pdbx_description
1 polymer ?
#
loop_
_entity_poly.entity_id
_entity_poly.type
_entity_poly.pdbx_seq_one_letter_code
_entity_poly.pdbx_strand_id
1 'polypeptide(L)'
;MPSMKIAFRVDASLQISTGHVMRCLTLASALKVQGAECRFICREHPGNLIEHIRSKGFQVHVLPPMDSAAGLTAVHVPSALPQLAHAAWLGATQEKDADQCSAIFSELKVDWLIVDHYALDARWEAALKAHYRKLMVIDDLADRPHQCDLLLDQTFGRTAKDYAPWVPDACTLLCGSQYSLLRPEFAALRAYSLERRQKPQLAHLLISMGGVDKDNATGQVLEALKSTELPANCRITVVMGAAAPWLAEVRQLAMQMPWPTTVKAGISDMAQLMADSDLAIGAAGATSWERCCLGLPTLMLVLADNQRQVAHNLAHASAVYLLQGPQEILDRLPHLLNRLVASAALRASMSQAASHIADGQGATTVIQHLEF
;
A
#
# COMPACT_ATOMS: atom_id res chain seq x y z
N MET A 1 3.95 14.81 -30.68
CA MET A 1 3.78 13.35 -30.84
C MET A 1 2.45 12.97 -30.19
N PRO A 2 1.75 11.91 -30.63
CA PRO A 2 0.56 11.45 -29.92
C PRO A 2 0.90 11.12 -28.47
N SER A 3 0.03 11.50 -27.53
CA SER A 3 0.17 11.18 -26.10
C SER A 3 0.05 9.68 -25.90
N MET A 4 0.99 9.07 -25.16
CA MET A 4 0.87 7.67 -24.74
C MET A 4 -0.42 7.47 -23.94
N LYS A 5 -1.17 6.41 -24.24
CA LYS A 5 -2.40 6.05 -23.54
C LYS A 5 -2.17 4.90 -22.59
N ILE A 6 -2.46 5.14 -21.31
CA ILE A 6 -2.22 4.18 -20.24
C ILE A 6 -3.54 3.91 -19.51
N ALA A 7 -3.88 2.65 -19.34
CA ALA A 7 -5.04 2.24 -18.56
C ALA A 7 -4.60 1.47 -17.32
N PHE A 8 -5.22 1.78 -16.18
CA PHE A 8 -5.01 1.10 -14.90
C PHE A 8 -6.22 0.25 -14.57
N ARG A 9 -6.06 -1.05 -14.35
CA ARG A 9 -7.07 -1.92 -13.72
C ARG A 9 -6.69 -2.12 -12.26
N VAL A 10 -7.42 -1.49 -11.35
CA VAL A 10 -7.14 -1.49 -9.92
C VAL A 10 -8.40 -1.22 -9.13
N ASP A 11 -8.53 -1.84 -7.95
CA ASP A 11 -9.65 -1.62 -7.03
C ASP A 11 -9.19 -1.18 -5.65
N ALA A 12 -10.09 -0.49 -4.95
CA ALA A 12 -10.05 -0.29 -3.52
C ALA A 12 -11.43 -0.62 -2.95
N SER A 13 -11.46 -1.08 -1.71
CA SER A 13 -12.71 -1.34 -0.98
C SER A 13 -12.44 -1.41 0.51
N LEU A 14 -13.49 -1.55 1.32
CA LEU A 14 -13.33 -1.87 2.74
C LEU A 14 -12.57 -3.20 2.97
N GLN A 15 -12.64 -4.13 2.03
CA GLN A 15 -11.94 -5.42 2.12
C GLN A 15 -10.50 -5.36 1.58
N ILE A 16 -10.31 -4.71 0.43
CA ILE A 16 -9.03 -4.60 -0.29
C ILE A 16 -8.10 -3.55 0.37
N SER A 17 -8.67 -2.62 1.12
CA SER A 17 -8.02 -1.37 1.55
C SER A 17 -7.74 -0.43 0.38
N THR A 18 -6.98 0.64 0.64
CA THR A 18 -6.71 1.72 -0.33
C THR A 18 -5.35 1.62 -1.03
N GLY A 19 -4.48 0.72 -0.58
CA GLY A 19 -3.06 0.68 -0.95
C GLY A 19 -2.82 0.58 -2.47
N HIS A 20 -3.54 -0.32 -3.14
CA HIS A 20 -3.44 -0.54 -4.59
C HIS A 20 -3.74 0.74 -5.39
N VAL A 21 -4.89 1.38 -5.13
CA VAL A 21 -5.26 2.64 -5.78
C VAL A 21 -4.26 3.75 -5.48
N MET A 22 -3.79 3.87 -4.23
CA MET A 22 -2.86 4.94 -3.87
C MET A 22 -1.50 4.81 -4.58
N ARG A 23 -0.94 3.60 -4.71
CA ARG A 23 0.32 3.40 -5.46
C ARG A 23 0.13 3.59 -6.96
N CYS A 24 -1.01 3.15 -7.51
CA CYS A 24 -1.36 3.41 -8.91
C CYS A 24 -1.56 4.90 -9.19
N LEU A 25 -2.17 5.67 -8.28
CA LEU A 25 -2.31 7.12 -8.41
C LEU A 25 -0.96 7.84 -8.39
N THR A 26 0.00 7.38 -7.59
CA THR A 26 1.37 7.90 -7.60
C THR A 26 1.98 7.73 -8.99
N LEU A 27 1.95 6.51 -9.54
CA LEU A 27 2.51 6.22 -10.85
C LEU A 27 1.80 6.98 -11.97
N ALA A 28 0.45 6.98 -11.98
CA ALA A 28 -0.35 7.72 -12.96
C ALA A 28 -0.08 9.23 -12.92
N SER A 29 0.14 9.80 -11.73
CA SER A 29 0.48 11.23 -11.59
C SER A 29 1.86 11.54 -12.18
N ALA A 30 2.86 10.67 -11.93
CA ALA A 30 4.18 10.82 -12.52
C ALA A 30 4.15 10.70 -14.05
N LEU A 31 3.39 9.74 -14.59
CA LEU A 31 3.23 9.53 -16.03
C LEU A 31 2.47 10.69 -16.69
N LYS A 32 1.45 11.25 -16.04
CA LYS A 32 0.73 12.43 -16.51
C LYS A 32 1.63 13.66 -16.62
N VAL A 33 2.61 13.83 -15.72
CA VAL A 33 3.63 14.89 -15.82
C VAL A 33 4.52 14.71 -17.06
N GLN A 34 4.78 13.47 -17.48
CA GLN A 34 5.46 13.16 -18.75
C GLN A 34 4.56 13.29 -19.99
N GLY A 35 3.30 13.72 -19.81
CA GLY A 35 2.35 13.93 -20.89
C GLY A 35 1.54 12.69 -21.28
N ALA A 36 1.56 11.61 -20.49
CA ALA A 36 0.70 10.46 -20.73
C ALA A 36 -0.78 10.75 -20.42
N GLU A 37 -1.68 10.14 -21.18
CA GLU A 37 -3.12 10.10 -20.91
C GLU A 37 -3.44 8.85 -20.08
N CYS A 38 -3.64 9.03 -18.78
CA CYS A 38 -3.95 7.95 -17.85
C CYS A 38 -5.46 7.83 -17.58
N ARG A 39 -5.98 6.61 -17.65
CA ARG A 39 -7.37 6.25 -17.34
C ARG A 39 -7.42 5.11 -16.34
N PHE A 40 -8.45 5.05 -15.52
CA PHE A 40 -8.66 3.99 -14.55
C PHE A 40 -9.90 3.16 -14.87
N ILE A 41 -9.84 1.88 -14.56
CA ILE A 41 -10.95 0.94 -14.57
C ILE A 41 -11.06 0.37 -13.17
N CYS A 42 -12.15 0.70 -12.49
CA CYS A 42 -12.40 0.32 -11.12
C CYS A 42 -13.81 -0.27 -10.99
N ARG A 43 -13.96 -1.29 -10.17
CA ARG A 43 -15.26 -1.82 -9.78
C ARG A 43 -15.87 -1.02 -8.63
N GLU A 44 -17.18 -0.83 -8.68
CA GLU A 44 -17.94 -0.09 -7.67
C GLU A 44 -18.12 -0.89 -6.36
N HIS A 45 -17.02 -1.24 -5.69
CA HIS A 45 -17.08 -1.88 -4.38
C HIS A 45 -17.51 -0.89 -3.28
N PRO A 46 -18.12 -1.37 -2.17
CA PRO A 46 -18.26 -0.56 -0.96
C PRO A 46 -16.90 -0.06 -0.45
N GLY A 47 -16.78 1.25 -0.25
CA GLY A 47 -15.52 1.90 0.15
C GLY A 47 -14.51 2.09 -0.98
N ASN A 48 -14.95 2.04 -2.25
CA ASN A 48 -14.09 2.34 -3.40
C ASN A 48 -13.54 3.78 -3.36
N LEU A 49 -12.54 4.02 -4.21
CA LEU A 49 -11.87 5.32 -4.36
C LEU A 49 -12.12 5.96 -5.74
N ILE A 50 -13.22 5.62 -6.43
CA ILE A 50 -13.54 6.14 -7.76
C ILE A 50 -13.59 7.68 -7.76
N GLU A 51 -14.34 8.27 -6.83
CA GLU A 51 -14.43 9.74 -6.72
C GLU A 51 -13.10 10.38 -6.31
N HIS A 52 -12.28 9.67 -5.53
CA HIS A 52 -10.94 10.15 -5.20
C HIS A 52 -10.06 10.21 -6.45
N ILE A 53 -10.08 9.18 -7.30
CA ILE A 53 -9.33 9.15 -8.56
C ILE A 53 -9.81 10.28 -9.49
N ARG A 54 -11.13 10.48 -9.62
CA ARG A 54 -11.72 11.60 -10.38
C ARG A 54 -11.26 12.97 -9.85
N SER A 55 -11.21 13.14 -8.53
CA SER A 55 -10.75 14.38 -7.89
C SER A 55 -9.28 14.71 -8.18
N LYS A 56 -8.47 13.71 -8.55
CA LYS A 56 -7.09 13.89 -9.02
C LYS A 56 -6.98 14.21 -10.52
N GLY A 57 -8.12 14.34 -11.20
CA GLY A 57 -8.19 14.71 -12.61
C GLY A 57 -7.87 13.56 -13.56
N PHE A 58 -8.19 12.32 -13.17
CA PHE A 58 -8.14 11.15 -14.05
C PHE A 58 -9.55 10.72 -14.45
N GLN A 59 -9.69 10.19 -15.67
CA GLN A 59 -10.94 9.58 -16.12
C GLN A 59 -11.06 8.17 -15.52
N VAL A 60 -12.27 7.79 -15.12
CA VAL A 60 -12.55 6.49 -14.50
C VAL A 60 -13.75 5.83 -15.17
N HIS A 61 -13.52 4.65 -15.72
CA HIS A 61 -14.55 3.72 -16.18
C HIS A 61 -14.94 2.82 -15.01
N VAL A 62 -16.25 2.70 -14.77
CA VAL A 62 -16.78 2.00 -13.60
C VAL A 62 -17.34 0.66 -14.02
N LEU A 63 -16.82 -0.42 -13.43
CA LEU A 63 -17.41 -1.75 -13.56
C LEU A 63 -18.55 -1.91 -12.54
N PRO A 64 -19.65 -2.60 -12.90
CA PRO A 64 -20.78 -2.82 -12.01
C PRO A 64 -20.36 -3.45 -10.68
N PRO A 65 -21.07 -3.16 -9.57
CA PRO A 65 -20.81 -3.80 -8.28
C PRO A 65 -20.97 -5.32 -8.36
N MET A 66 -20.55 -6.00 -7.29
CA MET A 66 -20.62 -7.45 -7.17
C MET A 66 -22.04 -7.96 -7.45
N ASP A 67 -22.18 -8.97 -8.31
CA ASP A 67 -23.46 -9.65 -8.50
C ASP A 67 -23.86 -10.34 -7.20
N SER A 68 -24.89 -9.85 -6.52
CA SER A 68 -25.49 -10.55 -5.37
C SER A 68 -26.07 -11.92 -5.74
N ALA A 69 -26.30 -12.17 -7.03
CA ALA A 69 -26.84 -13.42 -7.58
C ALA A 69 -25.77 -14.49 -7.88
N ALA A 70 -24.50 -14.09 -8.04
CA ALA A 70 -23.41 -15.04 -8.20
C ALA A 70 -22.80 -15.28 -6.83
N GLY A 71 -23.41 -16.17 -6.05
CA GLY A 71 -22.69 -16.80 -4.95
C GLY A 71 -21.36 -17.28 -5.51
N LEU A 72 -20.26 -16.74 -4.99
CA LEU A 72 -18.89 -17.18 -5.30
C LEU A 72 -18.64 -18.59 -4.70
N THR A 73 -19.62 -19.49 -4.80
CA THR A 73 -19.41 -20.92 -4.83
C THR A 73 -18.87 -21.23 -6.22
N ALA A 74 -17.54 -21.36 -6.30
CA ALA A 74 -16.82 -22.20 -7.26
C ALA A 74 -17.52 -22.38 -8.62
N VAL A 75 -17.41 -21.39 -9.51
CA VAL A 75 -17.53 -21.71 -10.94
C VAL A 75 -16.28 -22.53 -11.26
N HIS A 76 -16.46 -23.85 -11.28
CA HIS A 76 -15.46 -24.83 -11.69
C HIS A 76 -15.24 -24.67 -13.20
N VAL A 77 -14.54 -23.61 -13.60
CA VAL A 77 -13.96 -23.54 -14.94
C VAL A 77 -12.84 -24.59 -14.92
N PRO A 78 -12.83 -25.58 -15.83
CA PRO A 78 -11.70 -26.50 -15.97
C PRO A 78 -10.48 -25.68 -16.38
N SER A 79 -9.74 -25.23 -15.39
CA SER A 79 -8.54 -24.42 -15.51
C SER A 79 -7.41 -25.25 -14.91
N ALA A 80 -6.32 -25.41 -15.65
CA ALA A 80 -5.12 -26.06 -15.12
C ALA A 80 -4.55 -25.33 -13.89
N LEU A 81 -4.91 -24.05 -13.70
CA LEU A 81 -4.48 -23.22 -12.58
C LEU A 81 -5.49 -23.25 -11.41
N PRO A 82 -5.00 -23.28 -10.15
CA PRO A 82 -5.84 -23.29 -8.96
C PRO A 82 -6.63 -21.97 -8.78
N GLN A 83 -7.59 -22.02 -7.86
CA GLN A 83 -8.30 -20.83 -7.41
C GLN A 83 -7.35 -19.94 -6.58
N LEU A 84 -7.35 -18.64 -6.87
CA LEU A 84 -6.51 -17.68 -6.16
C LEU A 84 -7.06 -17.40 -4.75
N ALA A 85 -6.16 -17.23 -3.77
CA ALA A 85 -6.53 -16.94 -2.38
C ALA A 85 -7.39 -15.68 -2.23
N HIS A 86 -7.18 -14.70 -3.10
CA HIS A 86 -7.88 -13.40 -3.09
C HIS A 86 -8.99 -13.30 -4.15
N ALA A 87 -9.42 -14.40 -4.76
CA ALA A 87 -10.41 -14.39 -5.85
C ALA A 87 -11.69 -13.61 -5.51
N ALA A 88 -12.16 -13.69 -4.26
CA ALA A 88 -13.36 -13.01 -3.80
C ALA A 88 -13.25 -11.47 -3.83
N TRP A 89 -12.04 -10.91 -3.86
CA TRP A 89 -11.83 -9.46 -3.88
C TRP A 89 -12.26 -8.83 -5.21
N LEU A 90 -12.30 -9.61 -6.31
CA LEU A 90 -12.63 -9.08 -7.64
C LEU A 90 -14.08 -8.63 -7.78
N GLY A 91 -15.00 -9.21 -7.00
CA GLY A 91 -16.45 -9.00 -7.15
C GLY A 91 -17.06 -9.53 -8.45
N ALA A 92 -16.34 -10.33 -9.22
CA ALA A 92 -16.79 -11.03 -10.42
C ALA A 92 -15.87 -12.24 -10.70
N THR A 93 -16.19 -13.04 -11.73
CA THR A 93 -15.19 -13.97 -12.29
C THR A 93 -14.16 -13.18 -13.11
N GLN A 94 -12.96 -13.74 -13.29
CA GLN A 94 -11.94 -13.14 -14.16
C GLN A 94 -12.45 -12.96 -15.59
N GLU A 95 -13.21 -13.93 -16.11
CA GLU A 95 -13.82 -13.88 -17.44
C GLU A 95 -14.80 -12.70 -17.56
N LYS A 96 -15.73 -12.55 -16.61
CA LYS A 96 -16.68 -11.43 -16.61
C LYS A 96 -15.98 -10.08 -16.47
N ASP A 97 -14.96 -9.99 -15.62
CA ASP A 97 -14.16 -8.77 -15.48
C ASP A 97 -13.42 -8.43 -16.79
N ALA A 98 -12.82 -9.43 -17.46
CA ALA A 98 -12.16 -9.27 -18.74
C ALA A 98 -13.13 -8.83 -19.84
N ASP A 99 -14.32 -9.42 -19.94
CA ASP A 99 -15.35 -9.02 -20.92
C ASP A 99 -15.77 -7.55 -20.72
N GLN A 100 -16.00 -7.16 -19.47
CA GLN A 100 -16.37 -5.79 -19.13
C GLN A 100 -15.23 -4.80 -19.45
N CYS A 101 -13.97 -5.19 -19.21
CA CYS A 101 -12.80 -4.38 -19.56
C CYS A 101 -12.58 -4.30 -21.08
N SER A 102 -12.79 -5.39 -21.82
CA SER A 102 -12.63 -5.47 -23.28
C SER A 102 -13.54 -4.46 -24.00
N ALA A 103 -14.79 -4.33 -23.54
CA ALA A 103 -15.74 -3.35 -24.05
C ALA A 103 -15.22 -1.91 -23.91
N ILE A 104 -14.55 -1.59 -22.80
CA ILE A 104 -13.93 -0.27 -22.55
C ILE A 104 -12.70 -0.08 -23.45
N PHE A 105 -11.82 -1.07 -23.57
CA PHE A 105 -10.56 -0.91 -24.29
C PHE A 105 -10.70 -0.85 -25.81
N SER A 106 -11.76 -1.43 -26.37
CA SER A 106 -12.02 -1.42 -27.81
C SER A 106 -12.09 0.00 -28.40
N GLU A 107 -12.37 1.00 -27.57
CA GLU A 107 -12.42 2.41 -27.95
C GLU A 107 -11.08 3.17 -27.75
N LEU A 108 -10.15 2.61 -26.96
CA LEU A 108 -9.03 3.39 -26.40
C LEU A 108 -7.70 3.21 -27.13
N LYS A 109 -7.42 2.02 -27.69
CA LYS A 109 -6.10 1.60 -28.18
C LYS A 109 -5.00 1.89 -27.14
N VAL A 110 -4.90 1.02 -26.14
CA VAL A 110 -4.04 1.22 -24.96
C VAL A 110 -2.58 0.85 -25.29
N ASP A 111 -1.64 1.77 -25.05
CA ASP A 111 -0.20 1.48 -25.20
C ASP A 111 0.31 0.64 -24.02
N TRP A 112 -0.08 1.00 -22.80
CA TRP A 112 0.23 0.26 -21.58
C TRP A 112 -1.02 -0.02 -20.76
N LEU A 113 -1.29 -1.29 -20.53
CA LEU A 113 -2.21 -1.73 -19.47
C LEU A 113 -1.39 -1.96 -18.21
N ILE A 114 -1.79 -1.36 -17.09
CA ILE A 114 -1.18 -1.52 -15.78
C ILE A 114 -2.21 -2.18 -14.87
N VAL A 115 -1.86 -3.33 -14.28
CA VAL A 115 -2.78 -4.12 -13.45
C VAL A 115 -2.22 -4.22 -12.05
N ASP A 116 -3.07 -3.95 -11.06
CA ASP A 116 -2.73 -4.04 -9.65
C ASP A 116 -3.89 -4.67 -8.88
N HIS A 117 -3.98 -6.00 -8.95
CA HIS A 117 -5.08 -6.74 -8.33
C HIS A 117 -4.71 -8.21 -8.06
N TYR A 118 -4.81 -8.67 -6.81
CA TYR A 118 -4.43 -10.05 -6.43
C TYR A 118 -5.33 -11.15 -6.99
N ALA A 119 -6.55 -10.80 -7.43
CA ALA A 119 -7.48 -11.75 -8.02
C ALA A 119 -7.32 -11.91 -9.55
N LEU A 120 -6.36 -11.21 -10.17
CA LEU A 120 -6.10 -11.27 -11.60
C LEU A 120 -4.74 -11.93 -11.85
N ASP A 121 -4.71 -12.83 -12.82
CA ASP A 121 -3.51 -13.59 -13.23
C ASP A 121 -3.46 -13.75 -14.76
N ALA A 122 -2.54 -14.59 -15.24
CA ALA A 122 -2.35 -14.89 -16.65
C ALA A 122 -3.64 -15.21 -17.44
N ARG A 123 -4.71 -15.73 -16.80
CA ARG A 123 -5.99 -15.99 -17.45
C ARG A 123 -6.66 -14.71 -17.94
N TRP A 124 -6.80 -13.74 -17.05
CA TRP A 124 -7.36 -12.41 -17.36
C TRP A 124 -6.46 -11.64 -18.32
N GLU A 125 -5.14 -11.73 -18.13
CA GLU A 125 -4.15 -11.02 -18.94
C GLU A 125 -4.13 -11.50 -20.39
N ALA A 126 -4.24 -12.81 -20.61
CA ALA A 126 -4.33 -13.43 -21.92
C ALA A 126 -5.64 -13.06 -22.63
N ALA A 127 -6.77 -13.07 -21.92
CA ALA A 127 -8.07 -12.70 -22.47
C ALA A 127 -8.09 -11.27 -23.04
N LEU A 128 -7.28 -10.37 -22.48
CA LEU A 128 -7.20 -8.98 -22.88
C LEU A 128 -6.05 -8.64 -23.84
N LYS A 129 -5.23 -9.61 -24.26
CA LYS A 129 -3.99 -9.35 -25.03
C LYS A 129 -4.21 -8.55 -26.32
N ALA A 130 -5.37 -8.67 -26.95
CA ALA A 130 -5.70 -7.91 -28.17
C ALA A 130 -5.93 -6.40 -27.92
N HIS A 131 -6.07 -5.98 -26.67
CA HIS A 131 -6.52 -4.63 -26.31
C HIS A 131 -5.40 -3.69 -25.83
N TYR A 132 -4.20 -4.21 -25.59
CA TYR A 132 -3.05 -3.45 -25.14
C TYR A 132 -1.79 -3.82 -25.92
N ARG A 133 -0.85 -2.86 -26.06
CA ARG A 133 0.46 -3.14 -26.67
C ARG A 133 1.41 -3.80 -25.68
N LYS A 134 1.57 -3.21 -24.48
CA LYS A 134 2.38 -3.75 -23.38
C LYS A 134 1.55 -3.84 -22.09
N LEU A 135 1.90 -4.80 -21.24
CA LEU A 135 1.29 -5.03 -19.93
C LEU A 135 2.33 -4.92 -18.83
N MET A 136 2.03 -4.09 -17.84
CA MET A 136 2.71 -4.03 -16.56
C MET A 136 1.83 -4.63 -15.46
N VAL A 137 2.39 -5.51 -14.65
CA VAL A 137 1.73 -6.04 -13.45
C VAL A 137 2.43 -5.52 -12.20
N ILE A 138 1.66 -5.04 -11.23
CA ILE A 138 2.14 -4.78 -9.87
C ILE A 138 1.73 -5.98 -9.01
N ASP A 139 2.71 -6.76 -8.58
CA ASP A 139 2.51 -7.91 -7.70
C ASP A 139 3.49 -7.88 -6.53
N ASP A 140 3.03 -8.26 -5.35
CA ASP A 140 3.87 -8.39 -4.15
C ASP A 140 3.69 -9.75 -3.44
N LEU A 141 3.05 -10.71 -4.11
CA LEU A 141 2.78 -12.05 -3.59
C LEU A 141 3.76 -13.10 -4.12
N ALA A 142 4.12 -13.04 -5.41
CA ALA A 142 4.92 -14.05 -6.10
C ALA A 142 4.34 -15.47 -5.94
N ASP A 143 3.04 -15.62 -6.21
CA ASP A 143 2.27 -16.85 -5.92
C ASP A 143 1.42 -17.36 -7.08
N ARG A 144 1.44 -16.69 -8.23
CA ARG A 144 0.61 -17.02 -9.40
C ARG A 144 1.30 -16.61 -10.70
N PRO A 145 0.99 -17.29 -11.82
CA PRO A 145 1.57 -16.94 -13.11
C PRO A 145 1.01 -15.63 -13.67
N HIS A 146 1.89 -14.85 -14.30
CA HIS A 146 1.58 -13.62 -15.02
C HIS A 146 2.17 -13.67 -16.43
N GLN A 147 1.44 -13.22 -17.44
CA GLN A 147 1.86 -13.04 -18.82
C GLN A 147 2.02 -11.55 -19.13
N CYS A 148 3.03 -10.92 -18.52
CA CYS A 148 3.29 -9.48 -18.63
C CYS A 148 4.67 -9.16 -19.23
N ASP A 149 4.79 -7.95 -19.78
CA ASP A 149 6.04 -7.43 -20.35
C ASP A 149 6.95 -6.85 -19.25
N LEU A 150 6.35 -6.30 -18.19
CA LEU A 150 7.02 -5.72 -17.03
C LEU A 150 6.29 -6.14 -15.75
N LEU A 151 7.02 -6.63 -14.74
CA LEU A 151 6.48 -6.87 -13.41
C LEU A 151 7.21 -6.00 -12.39
N LEU A 152 6.43 -5.33 -11.55
CA LEU A 152 6.90 -4.52 -10.43
C LEU A 152 6.51 -5.18 -9.11
N ASP A 153 7.52 -5.51 -8.31
CA ASP A 153 7.36 -5.86 -6.90
C ASP A 153 8.22 -4.94 -6.04
N GLN A 154 7.56 -4.02 -5.35
CA GLN A 154 8.20 -3.02 -4.49
C GLN A 154 8.62 -3.55 -3.10
N THR A 155 8.54 -4.86 -2.86
CA THR A 155 8.82 -5.46 -1.56
C THR A 155 10.32 -5.49 -1.25
N PHE A 156 10.73 -4.89 -0.13
CA PHE A 156 12.12 -4.99 0.34
C PHE A 156 12.54 -6.45 0.52
N GLY A 157 13.67 -6.83 -0.07
CA GLY A 157 14.19 -8.20 -0.08
C GLY A 157 13.65 -9.08 -1.21
N ARG A 158 12.68 -8.62 -2.02
CA ARG A 158 12.24 -9.34 -3.21
C ARG A 158 13.31 -9.30 -4.30
N THR A 159 13.49 -10.42 -4.99
CA THR A 159 14.43 -10.59 -6.09
C THR A 159 13.74 -11.18 -7.32
N ALA A 160 14.40 -11.08 -8.48
CA ALA A 160 13.90 -11.70 -9.71
C ALA A 160 13.74 -13.23 -9.59
N LYS A 161 14.51 -13.90 -8.71
CA LYS A 161 14.41 -15.36 -8.50
C LYS A 161 13.06 -15.78 -7.94
N ASP A 162 12.42 -14.91 -7.16
CA ASP A 162 11.11 -15.18 -6.56
C ASP A 162 10.01 -15.25 -7.63
N TYR A 163 10.20 -14.59 -8.78
CA TYR A 163 9.27 -14.58 -9.91
C TYR A 163 9.67 -15.50 -11.07
N ALA A 164 10.86 -16.10 -11.06
CA ALA A 164 11.31 -17.00 -12.11
C ALA A 164 10.29 -18.10 -12.50
N PRO A 165 9.54 -18.75 -11.58
CA PRO A 165 8.54 -19.74 -11.96
C PRO A 165 7.18 -19.13 -12.39
N TRP A 166 7.01 -17.82 -12.27
CA TRP A 166 5.73 -17.13 -12.38
C TRP A 166 5.61 -16.21 -13.60
N VAL A 167 6.70 -15.92 -14.31
CA VAL A 167 6.68 -15.04 -15.48
C VAL A 167 7.44 -15.64 -16.66
N PRO A 168 7.16 -15.21 -17.91
CA PRO A 168 7.99 -15.55 -19.06
C PRO A 168 9.42 -15.04 -18.91
N ASP A 169 10.39 -15.75 -19.51
CA ASP A 169 11.82 -15.35 -19.50
C ASP A 169 12.06 -13.94 -20.07
N ALA A 170 11.20 -13.47 -20.96
CA ALA A 170 11.29 -12.15 -21.57
C ALA A 170 10.72 -11.01 -20.70
N CYS A 171 10.07 -11.34 -19.56
CA CYS A 171 9.48 -10.35 -18.67
C CYS A 171 10.58 -9.53 -17.97
N THR A 172 10.47 -8.20 -18.02
CA THR A 172 11.35 -7.34 -17.24
C THR A 172 10.90 -7.33 -15.78
N LEU A 173 11.81 -7.62 -14.85
CA LEU A 173 11.50 -7.71 -13.41
C LEU A 173 12.10 -6.54 -12.63
N LEU A 174 11.23 -5.70 -12.05
CA LEU A 174 11.60 -4.62 -11.13
C LEU A 174 11.27 -5.06 -9.70
N CYS A 175 12.21 -5.77 -9.06
CA CYS A 175 12.03 -6.29 -7.71
C CYS A 175 12.86 -5.50 -6.67
N GLY A 176 12.21 -5.07 -5.60
CA GLY A 176 12.82 -4.42 -4.45
C GLY A 176 12.26 -3.03 -4.15
N SER A 177 12.46 -2.57 -2.92
CA SER A 177 11.94 -1.30 -2.41
C SER A 177 12.54 -0.05 -3.05
N GLN A 178 13.65 -0.18 -3.78
CA GLN A 178 14.17 0.88 -4.65
C GLN A 178 13.20 1.27 -5.77
N TYR A 179 12.20 0.44 -6.08
CA TYR A 179 11.12 0.73 -7.03
C TYR A 179 9.81 1.14 -6.35
N SER A 180 9.82 1.43 -5.05
CA SER A 180 8.61 1.80 -4.31
C SER A 180 7.95 3.08 -4.84
N LEU A 181 6.64 2.98 -5.11
CA LEU A 181 5.85 4.06 -5.68
C LEU A 181 5.42 5.05 -4.59
N LEU A 182 6.34 5.92 -4.18
CA LEU A 182 6.09 6.96 -3.17
C LEU A 182 5.68 8.28 -3.81
N ARG A 183 4.74 9.00 -3.17
CA ARG A 183 4.37 10.34 -3.61
C ARG A 183 5.57 11.30 -3.47
N PRO A 184 5.75 12.29 -4.38
CA PRO A 184 6.94 13.13 -4.42
C PRO A 184 7.26 13.85 -3.12
N GLU A 185 6.25 14.17 -2.30
CA GLU A 185 6.47 14.83 -1.02
C GLU A 185 7.33 14.03 -0.03
N PHE A 186 7.36 12.68 -0.12
CA PHE A 186 8.21 11.86 0.74
C PHE A 186 9.69 12.04 0.40
N ALA A 187 10.03 12.06 -0.89
CA ALA A 187 11.39 12.32 -1.34
C ALA A 187 11.82 13.76 -1.00
N ALA A 188 10.92 14.72 -1.19
CA ALA A 188 11.17 16.14 -0.88
C ALA A 188 11.45 16.39 0.61
N LEU A 189 10.74 15.69 1.50
CA LEU A 189 10.89 15.85 2.96
C LEU A 189 11.96 14.95 3.58
N ARG A 190 12.55 14.02 2.81
CA ARG A 190 13.51 13.05 3.33
C ARG A 190 14.71 13.72 4.00
N ALA A 191 15.33 14.72 3.36
CA ALA A 191 16.51 15.38 3.93
C ALA A 191 16.22 16.02 5.31
N TYR A 192 15.14 16.79 5.40
CA TYR A 192 14.65 17.37 6.66
C TYR A 192 14.38 16.29 7.71
N SER A 193 13.70 15.22 7.31
CA SER A 193 13.33 14.13 8.21
C SER A 193 14.55 13.43 8.82
N LEU A 194 15.55 13.13 7.99
CA LEU A 194 16.79 12.46 8.39
C LEU A 194 17.68 13.36 9.26
N GLU A 195 17.76 14.66 8.97
CA GLU A 195 18.48 15.61 9.82
C GLU A 195 17.88 15.66 11.23
N ARG A 196 16.56 15.76 11.32
CA ARG A 196 15.82 15.73 12.60
C ARG A 196 16.11 14.45 13.41
N ARG A 197 16.30 13.31 12.74
CA ARG A 197 16.57 12.00 13.37
C ARG A 197 17.97 11.87 13.95
N GLN A 198 18.91 12.76 13.63
CA GLN A 198 20.22 12.79 14.27
C GLN A 198 20.15 13.18 15.76
N LYS A 199 19.04 13.79 16.20
CA LYS A 199 18.77 14.12 17.60
C LYS A 199 17.45 13.47 18.06
N PRO A 200 17.42 12.14 18.31
CA PRO A 200 16.19 11.43 18.55
C PRO A 200 15.51 11.85 19.86
N GLN A 201 14.34 12.48 19.74
CA GLN A 201 13.42 12.71 20.85
C GLN A 201 12.20 11.78 20.74
N LEU A 202 11.31 11.81 21.73
CA LEU A 202 10.00 11.17 21.65
C LEU A 202 8.96 12.14 22.19
N ALA A 203 8.59 13.11 21.36
CA ALA A 203 7.60 14.13 21.66
C ALA A 203 6.34 13.96 20.80
N HIS A 204 6.40 13.21 19.70
CA HIS A 204 5.26 12.98 18.80
C HIS A 204 5.19 11.52 18.34
N LEU A 205 4.17 10.82 18.81
CA LEU A 205 3.80 9.48 18.37
C LEU A 205 2.75 9.54 17.25
N LEU A 206 3.02 8.88 16.13
CA LEU A 206 2.06 8.70 15.04
C LEU A 206 1.48 7.28 15.09
N ILE A 207 0.16 7.16 14.96
CA ILE A 207 -0.53 5.87 14.85
C ILE A 207 -1.29 5.84 13.52
N SER A 208 -1.02 4.86 12.68
CA SER A 208 -1.77 4.65 11.43
C SER A 208 -1.74 3.20 10.96
N MET A 209 -2.91 2.59 10.84
CA MET A 209 -3.09 1.19 10.41
C MET A 209 -3.46 1.06 8.92
N GLY A 210 -3.30 2.13 8.15
CA GLY A 210 -3.72 2.20 6.75
C GLY A 210 -5.14 2.79 6.60
N GLY A 211 -5.71 2.62 5.40
CA GLY A 211 -6.94 3.33 5.01
C GLY A 211 -8.20 2.88 5.74
N VAL A 212 -8.36 1.58 6.02
CA VAL A 212 -9.63 1.04 6.51
C VAL A 212 -9.57 0.64 7.98
N ASP A 213 -8.51 -0.04 8.43
CA ASP A 213 -8.41 -0.59 9.80
C ASP A 213 -9.62 -1.46 10.19
N LYS A 214 -9.95 -2.46 9.37
CA LYS A 214 -11.19 -3.26 9.49
C LYS A 214 -11.43 -3.88 10.87
N ASP A 215 -10.36 -4.25 11.59
CA ASP A 215 -10.43 -4.98 12.87
C ASP A 215 -10.21 -4.06 14.09
N ASN A 216 -10.24 -2.73 13.90
CA ASN A 216 -10.01 -1.73 14.94
C ASN A 216 -8.68 -1.91 15.70
N ALA A 217 -7.60 -2.19 14.98
CA ALA A 217 -6.28 -2.30 15.58
C ALA A 217 -5.85 -0.95 16.18
N THR A 218 -6.30 0.18 15.61
CA THR A 218 -6.07 1.52 16.17
C THR A 218 -6.63 1.65 17.58
N GLY A 219 -7.88 1.20 17.82
CA GLY A 219 -8.49 1.24 19.14
C GLY A 219 -7.73 0.38 20.16
N GLN A 220 -7.31 -0.82 19.75
CA GLN A 220 -6.51 -1.72 20.60
C GLN A 220 -5.15 -1.10 20.96
N VAL A 221 -4.50 -0.41 20.02
CA VAL A 221 -3.25 0.32 20.30
C VAL A 221 -3.49 1.45 21.31
N LEU A 222 -4.55 2.25 21.15
CA LEU A 222 -4.86 3.31 22.12
C LEU A 222 -5.11 2.74 23.52
N GLU A 223 -5.81 1.61 23.62
CA GLU A 223 -6.02 0.92 24.90
C GLU A 223 -4.70 0.44 25.51
N ALA A 224 -3.84 -0.22 24.73
CA ALA A 224 -2.52 -0.64 25.18
C ALA A 224 -1.66 0.55 25.64
N LEU A 225 -1.77 1.71 25.00
CA LEU A 225 -0.99 2.89 25.38
C LEU A 225 -1.37 3.45 26.76
N LYS A 226 -2.60 3.22 27.26
CA LYS A 226 -3.00 3.65 28.60
C LYS A 226 -2.16 3.03 29.72
N SER A 227 -1.56 1.86 29.48
CA SER A 227 -0.67 1.17 30.44
C SER A 227 0.82 1.46 30.21
N THR A 228 1.16 2.47 29.41
CA THR A 228 2.55 2.83 29.07
C THR A 228 3.00 4.11 29.75
N GLU A 229 4.31 4.35 29.78
CA GLU A 229 4.89 5.58 30.33
C GLU A 229 5.51 6.43 29.22
N LEU A 230 4.68 6.98 28.35
CA LEU A 230 5.15 7.97 27.37
C LEU A 230 5.55 9.28 28.07
N PRO A 231 6.55 10.02 27.55
CA PRO A 231 6.95 11.31 28.10
C PRO A 231 5.77 12.27 28.28
N ALA A 232 5.77 13.10 29.33
CA ALA A 232 4.62 13.94 29.68
C ALA A 232 4.25 14.96 28.58
N ASN A 233 5.24 15.41 27.80
CA ASN A 233 5.08 16.30 26.66
C ASN A 233 4.82 15.56 25.33
N CYS A 234 4.69 14.23 25.34
CA CYS A 234 4.40 13.46 24.15
C CYS A 234 2.97 13.71 23.70
N ARG A 235 2.79 14.06 22.42
CA ARG A 235 1.48 14.11 21.76
C ARG A 235 1.29 12.90 20.86
N ILE A 236 0.05 12.46 20.73
CA ILE A 236 -0.35 11.35 19.87
C ILE A 236 -1.16 11.91 18.70
N THR A 237 -0.81 11.52 17.48
CA THR A 237 -1.67 11.74 16.31
C THR A 237 -2.06 10.41 15.72
N VAL A 238 -3.37 10.19 15.61
CA VAL A 238 -3.95 9.03 14.96
C VAL A 238 -4.42 9.45 13.58
N VAL A 239 -4.04 8.69 12.54
CA VAL A 239 -4.50 8.91 11.16
C VAL A 239 -5.28 7.70 10.69
N MET A 240 -6.53 7.95 10.28
CA MET A 240 -7.43 6.97 9.71
C MET A 240 -7.94 7.42 8.33
N GLY A 241 -8.45 6.49 7.53
CA GLY A 241 -9.20 6.87 6.33
C GLY A 241 -10.51 7.57 6.66
N ALA A 242 -10.98 8.42 5.74
CA ALA A 242 -12.25 9.14 5.92
C ALA A 242 -13.46 8.20 6.05
N ALA A 243 -13.40 7.03 5.43
CA ALA A 243 -14.43 5.99 5.46
C ALA A 243 -14.11 4.83 6.42
N ALA A 244 -13.16 5.00 7.34
CA ALA A 244 -12.82 3.95 8.30
C ALA A 244 -14.00 3.70 9.26
N PRO A 245 -14.44 2.43 9.44
CA PRO A 245 -15.65 2.11 10.19
C PRO A 245 -15.58 2.51 11.67
N TRP A 246 -14.37 2.52 12.26
CA TRP A 246 -14.16 2.76 13.69
C TRP A 246 -13.80 4.22 14.02
N LEU A 247 -13.95 5.14 13.07
CA LEU A 247 -13.48 6.53 13.23
C LEU A 247 -14.15 7.24 14.42
N ALA A 248 -15.44 6.98 14.64
CA ALA A 248 -16.19 7.61 15.73
C ALA A 248 -15.72 7.10 17.10
N GLU A 249 -15.56 5.78 17.23
CA GLU A 249 -15.10 5.09 18.44
C GLU A 249 -13.67 5.51 18.78
N VAL A 250 -12.78 5.56 17.79
CA VAL A 250 -11.39 6.00 17.98
C VAL A 250 -11.32 7.46 18.43
N ARG A 251 -12.21 8.34 17.93
CA ARG A 251 -12.32 9.72 18.43
C ARG A 251 -12.73 9.77 19.90
N GLN A 252 -13.67 8.93 20.33
CA GLN A 252 -14.07 8.85 21.74
C GLN A 252 -12.94 8.33 22.63
N LEU A 253 -12.22 7.28 22.19
CA LEU A 253 -11.06 6.77 22.91
C LEU A 253 -9.95 7.82 23.05
N ALA A 254 -9.68 8.58 21.98
CA ALA A 254 -8.68 9.65 22.00
C ALA A 254 -8.95 10.73 23.06
N MET A 255 -10.23 11.05 23.35
CA MET A 255 -10.59 12.01 24.40
C MET A 255 -10.29 11.52 25.82
N GLN A 256 -10.13 10.20 26.00
CA GLN A 256 -9.89 9.55 27.29
C GLN A 256 -8.40 9.24 27.50
N MET A 257 -7.53 9.62 26.57
CA MET A 257 -6.10 9.32 26.67
C MET A 257 -5.41 10.22 27.70
N PRO A 258 -4.43 9.69 28.46
CA PRO A 258 -3.61 10.50 29.37
C PRO A 258 -2.75 11.56 28.64
N TRP A 259 -2.46 11.37 27.35
CA TRP A 259 -1.66 12.28 26.53
C TRP A 259 -2.54 13.03 25.51
N PRO A 260 -2.16 14.26 25.13
CA PRO A 260 -2.84 15.00 24.06
C PRO A 260 -2.93 14.17 22.78
N THR A 261 -4.15 13.73 22.44
CA THR A 261 -4.39 12.82 21.33
C THR A 261 -5.32 13.45 20.30
N THR A 262 -4.87 13.55 19.06
CA THR A 262 -5.67 14.09 17.95
C THR A 262 -5.93 13.01 16.91
N VAL A 263 -7.19 12.87 16.48
CA VAL A 263 -7.57 11.96 15.39
C VAL A 263 -7.81 12.76 14.11
N LYS A 264 -7.02 12.49 13.08
CA LYS A 264 -7.16 13.06 11.74
C LYS A 264 -7.69 12.01 10.76
N ALA A 265 -8.61 12.41 9.90
CA ALA A 265 -9.21 11.52 8.90
C ALA A 265 -9.07 12.11 7.49
N GLY A 266 -8.68 11.28 6.52
CA GLY A 266 -8.61 11.68 5.11
C GLY A 266 -7.61 12.80 4.82
N ILE A 267 -6.45 12.79 5.48
CA ILE A 267 -5.43 13.83 5.33
C ILE A 267 -4.71 13.77 3.98
N SER A 268 -4.20 14.92 3.53
CA SER A 268 -3.33 15.03 2.35
C SER A 268 -1.85 15.25 2.70
N ASP A 269 -1.53 15.60 3.95
CA ASP A 269 -0.21 16.02 4.44
C ASP A 269 0.55 14.90 5.18
N MET A 270 0.28 13.62 4.85
CA MET A 270 0.86 12.46 5.54
C MET A 270 2.40 12.48 5.57
N ALA A 271 3.06 12.92 4.50
CA ALA A 271 4.53 12.96 4.46
C ALA A 271 5.10 13.96 5.48
N GLN A 272 4.51 15.15 5.59
CA GLN A 272 4.91 16.15 6.59
C GLN A 272 4.65 15.60 8.00
N LEU A 273 3.47 15.02 8.22
CA LEU A 273 3.12 14.44 9.51
C LEU A 273 4.10 13.34 9.94
N MET A 274 4.47 12.43 9.03
CA MET A 274 5.48 11.40 9.29
C MET A 274 6.87 11.98 9.52
N ALA A 275 7.25 13.02 8.77
CA ALA A 275 8.56 13.65 8.89
C ALA A 275 8.74 14.32 10.26
N ASP A 276 7.68 14.96 10.76
CA ASP A 276 7.62 15.65 12.06
C ASP A 276 7.43 14.70 13.26
N SER A 277 6.99 13.48 13.01
CA SER A 277 6.82 12.45 14.04
C SER A 277 8.15 11.82 14.45
N ASP A 278 8.21 11.36 15.69
CA ASP A 278 9.40 10.74 16.29
C ASP A 278 9.38 9.21 16.25
N LEU A 279 8.19 8.64 16.37
CA LEU A 279 7.95 7.21 16.39
C LEU A 279 6.59 6.96 15.74
N ALA A 280 6.50 5.87 14.97
CA ALA A 280 5.24 5.38 14.44
C ALA A 280 4.84 4.05 15.07
N ILE A 281 3.54 3.84 15.20
CA ILE A 281 2.90 2.53 15.33
C ILE A 281 2.05 2.34 14.08
N GLY A 282 2.35 1.33 13.27
CA GLY A 282 1.62 1.16 12.01
C GLY A 282 1.72 -0.20 11.35
N ALA A 283 0.82 -0.44 10.40
CA ALA A 283 0.71 -1.72 9.72
C ALA A 283 1.86 -1.98 8.73
N ALA A 284 2.12 -3.26 8.47
CA ALA A 284 3.12 -3.77 7.52
C ALA A 284 2.64 -3.72 6.03
N GLY A 285 1.90 -2.67 5.65
CA GLY A 285 1.45 -2.43 4.28
C GLY A 285 2.37 -1.49 3.49
N ALA A 286 1.87 -0.94 2.38
CA ALA A 286 2.63 -0.03 1.51
C ALA A 286 3.16 1.24 2.22
N THR A 287 2.52 1.69 3.30
CA THR A 287 2.99 2.82 4.12
C THR A 287 4.31 2.52 4.86
N SER A 288 4.77 1.27 4.86
CA SER A 288 6.10 0.89 5.37
C SER A 288 7.22 1.57 4.60
N TRP A 289 7.07 1.67 3.26
CA TRP A 289 8.05 2.31 2.39
C TRP A 289 8.11 3.82 2.62
N GLU A 290 6.96 4.46 2.87
CA GLU A 290 6.87 5.87 3.27
C GLU A 290 7.64 6.15 4.57
N ARG A 291 7.41 5.34 5.60
CA ARG A 291 8.12 5.47 6.89
C ARG A 291 9.62 5.22 6.74
N CYS A 292 10.00 4.22 5.97
CA CYS A 292 11.40 3.92 5.66
C CYS A 292 12.08 5.06 4.88
N CYS A 293 11.40 5.63 3.89
CA CYS A 293 11.87 6.79 3.14
C CYS A 293 12.11 8.02 4.02
N LEU A 294 11.40 8.15 5.12
CA LEU A 294 11.62 9.22 6.09
C LEU A 294 12.54 8.79 7.24
N GLY A 295 13.01 7.55 7.26
CA GLY A 295 13.77 6.97 8.37
C GLY A 295 12.99 6.98 9.69
N LEU A 296 11.65 6.97 9.66
CA LEU A 296 10.78 7.04 10.84
C LEU A 296 10.84 5.71 11.63
N PRO A 297 11.38 5.69 12.85
CA PRO A 297 11.34 4.52 13.72
C PRO A 297 9.91 3.98 13.84
N THR A 298 9.71 2.66 13.75
CA THR A 298 8.36 2.07 13.72
C THR A 298 8.23 0.83 14.61
N LEU A 299 7.16 0.80 15.41
CA LEU A 299 6.54 -0.42 15.93
C LEU A 299 5.53 -0.92 14.88
N MET A 300 5.82 -2.06 14.27
CA MET A 300 5.10 -2.58 13.12
C MET A 300 4.14 -3.68 13.51
N LEU A 301 2.92 -3.65 12.97
CA LEU A 301 1.91 -4.69 13.17
C LEU A 301 1.59 -5.41 11.86
N VAL A 302 1.48 -6.73 11.92
CA VAL A 302 0.91 -7.54 10.83
C VAL A 302 -0.60 -7.58 10.98
N LEU A 303 -1.35 -7.05 10.00
CA LEU A 303 -2.82 -7.05 10.02
C LEU A 303 -3.46 -8.04 9.03
N ALA A 304 -2.66 -8.58 8.11
CA ALA A 304 -3.09 -9.56 7.12
C ALA A 304 -1.92 -10.47 6.73
N ASP A 305 -2.23 -11.68 6.26
CA ASP A 305 -1.19 -12.68 5.96
C ASP A 305 -0.23 -12.23 4.86
N ASN A 306 -0.72 -11.48 3.86
CA ASN A 306 0.09 -10.89 2.80
C ASN A 306 1.10 -9.82 3.30
N GLN A 307 1.00 -9.36 4.56
CA GLN A 307 1.94 -8.41 5.15
C GLN A 307 3.10 -9.09 5.89
N ARG A 308 3.04 -10.41 6.14
CA ARG A 308 4.03 -11.13 6.94
C ARG A 308 5.44 -11.02 6.36
N GLN A 309 5.59 -11.18 5.05
CA GLN A 309 6.91 -11.12 4.42
C GLN A 309 7.58 -9.74 4.60
N VAL A 310 6.82 -8.67 4.34
CA VAL A 310 7.28 -7.28 4.54
C VAL A 310 7.73 -7.06 5.98
N ALA A 311 6.90 -7.46 6.93
CA ALA A 311 7.18 -7.34 8.36
C ALA A 311 8.48 -8.05 8.78
N HIS A 312 8.65 -9.32 8.37
CA HIS A 312 9.83 -10.11 8.74
C HIS A 312 11.10 -9.56 8.09
N ASN A 313 11.05 -9.16 6.82
CA ASN A 313 12.20 -8.59 6.13
C ASN A 313 12.67 -7.28 6.79
N LEU A 314 11.73 -6.40 7.16
CA LEU A 314 12.05 -5.15 7.84
C LEU A 314 12.56 -5.37 9.27
N ALA A 315 12.00 -6.33 9.99
CA ALA A 315 12.47 -6.70 11.32
C ALA A 315 13.89 -7.29 11.27
N HIS A 316 14.17 -8.16 10.30
CA HIS A 316 15.50 -8.72 10.07
C HIS A 316 16.54 -7.65 9.72
N ALA A 317 16.13 -6.63 8.94
CA ALA A 317 16.96 -5.45 8.68
C ALA A 317 17.09 -4.49 9.87
N SER A 318 16.50 -4.81 11.04
CA SER A 318 16.46 -3.94 12.23
C SER A 318 15.80 -2.57 11.99
N ALA A 319 15.00 -2.44 10.93
CA ALA A 319 14.29 -1.21 10.58
C ALA A 319 13.01 -1.01 11.42
N VAL A 320 12.48 -2.08 12.02
CA VAL A 320 11.27 -2.04 12.85
C VAL A 320 11.37 -2.98 14.05
N TYR A 321 10.55 -2.71 15.05
CA TYR A 321 10.15 -3.71 16.05
C TYR A 321 8.79 -4.29 15.70
N LEU A 322 8.70 -5.62 15.68
CA LEU A 322 7.56 -6.33 15.13
C LEU A 322 6.61 -6.88 16.21
N LEU A 323 5.32 -6.64 16.00
CA LEU A 323 4.20 -7.37 16.59
C LEU A 323 3.58 -8.28 15.53
N GLN A 324 3.47 -9.58 15.83
CA GLN A 324 3.03 -10.59 14.85
C GLN A 324 1.53 -10.55 14.54
N GLY A 325 0.76 -9.75 15.28
CA GLY A 325 -0.66 -9.51 15.01
C GLY A 325 -1.36 -8.77 16.14
N PRO A 326 -2.67 -8.49 15.98
CA PRO A 326 -3.47 -7.78 16.97
C PRO A 326 -3.46 -8.41 18.38
N GLN A 327 -3.36 -9.74 18.44
CA GLN A 327 -3.28 -10.49 19.69
C GLN A 327 -2.06 -10.12 20.56
N GLU A 328 -1.00 -9.56 19.98
CA GLU A 328 0.19 -9.13 20.74
C GLU A 328 0.10 -7.67 21.21
N ILE A 329 -0.94 -6.91 20.82
CA ILE A 329 -1.02 -5.47 21.08
C ILE A 329 -1.03 -5.17 22.57
N LEU A 330 -1.97 -5.74 23.33
CA LEU A 330 -2.12 -5.41 24.74
C LEU A 330 -0.92 -5.87 25.58
N ASP A 331 -0.35 -7.03 25.26
CA ASP A 331 0.69 -7.65 26.09
C ASP A 331 2.11 -7.22 25.68
N ARG A 332 2.42 -7.10 24.39
CA ARG A 332 3.80 -6.86 23.91
C ARG A 332 4.07 -5.42 23.52
N LEU A 333 3.07 -4.67 23.04
CA LEU A 333 3.28 -3.28 22.62
C LEU A 333 3.87 -2.42 23.77
N PRO A 334 3.35 -2.47 25.00
CA PRO A 334 3.89 -1.68 26.10
C PRO A 334 5.38 -1.95 26.34
N HIS A 335 5.78 -3.22 26.31
CA HIS A 335 7.18 -3.62 26.53
C HIS A 335 8.11 -3.12 25.42
N LEU A 336 7.71 -3.25 24.15
CA LEU A 336 8.50 -2.78 23.02
C LEU A 336 8.60 -1.25 23.01
N LEU A 337 7.50 -0.57 23.32
CA LEU A 337 7.47 0.89 23.42
C LEU A 337 8.38 1.39 24.54
N ASN A 338 8.32 0.80 25.74
CA ASN A 338 9.16 1.22 26.87
C ASN A 338 10.67 1.12 26.55
N ARG A 339 11.09 0.10 25.79
CA ARG A 339 12.48 0.00 25.31
C ARG A 339 12.84 1.17 24.39
N LEU A 340 11.93 1.54 23.49
CA LEU A 340 12.13 2.65 22.57
C LEU A 340 12.03 4.00 23.27
N VAL A 341 11.22 4.17 24.32
CA VAL A 341 11.17 5.37 25.17
C VAL A 341 12.51 5.55 25.87
N ALA A 342 13.03 4.49 26.49
CA ALA A 342 14.23 4.52 27.32
C ALA A 342 15.55 4.71 26.53
N SER A 343 15.59 4.45 25.22
CA SER A 343 16.85 4.46 24.46
C SER A 343 16.77 5.28 23.17
N ALA A 344 17.35 6.48 23.21
CA ALA A 344 17.59 7.29 22.03
C ALA A 344 18.52 6.59 21.02
N ALA A 345 19.48 5.78 21.49
CA ALA A 345 20.38 5.01 20.65
C ALA A 345 19.63 3.95 19.83
N LEU A 346 18.66 3.24 20.44
CA LEU A 346 17.81 2.29 19.72
C LEU A 346 16.97 3.01 18.65
N ARG A 347 16.38 4.16 18.98
CA ARG A 347 15.63 4.97 18.00
C ARG A 347 16.51 5.43 16.83
N ALA A 348 17.74 5.89 17.11
CA ALA A 348 18.70 6.30 16.08
C ALA A 348 19.11 5.12 15.17
N SER A 349 19.45 3.98 15.76
CA SER A 349 19.83 2.77 15.01
C SER A 349 18.69 2.29 14.12
N MET A 350 17.46 2.27 14.64
CA MET A 350 16.28 1.86 13.87
C MET A 350 15.97 2.85 12.74
N SER A 351 16.14 4.14 13.00
CA SER A 351 16.00 5.20 11.99
C SER A 351 17.01 5.04 10.84
N GLN A 352 18.28 4.79 11.16
CA GLN A 352 19.33 4.54 10.18
C GLN A 352 19.07 3.28 9.36
N ALA A 353 18.62 2.19 10.01
CA ALA A 353 18.26 0.98 9.30
C ALA A 353 17.09 1.22 8.33
N ALA A 354 16.03 1.89 8.80
CA ALA A 354 14.86 2.21 7.98
C ALA A 354 15.21 3.11 6.79
N SER A 355 16.10 4.09 6.97
CA SER A 355 16.48 5.01 5.90
C SER A 355 17.22 4.33 4.74
N HIS A 356 17.88 3.19 4.96
CA HIS A 356 18.54 2.42 3.90
C HIS A 356 17.57 1.55 3.07
N ILE A 357 16.31 1.41 3.48
CA ILE A 357 15.33 0.54 2.79
C ILE A 357 14.72 1.23 1.57
N ALA A 358 14.41 2.52 1.66
CA ALA A 358 13.76 3.27 0.58
C ALA A 358 14.25 4.73 0.57
N ASP A 359 14.37 5.31 -0.62
CA ASP A 359 14.89 6.66 -0.85
C ASP A 359 13.88 7.64 -1.47
N GLY A 360 12.72 7.14 -1.92
CA GLY A 360 11.66 7.92 -2.55
C GLY A 360 11.81 8.13 -4.06
N GLN A 361 12.79 7.50 -4.71
CA GLN A 361 13.03 7.67 -6.15
C GLN A 361 12.34 6.60 -7.02
N GLY A 362 11.67 5.61 -6.42
CA GLY A 362 11.16 4.45 -7.13
C GLY A 362 10.18 4.77 -8.26
N ALA A 363 9.28 5.75 -8.07
CA ALA A 363 8.38 6.18 -9.15
C ALA A 363 9.15 6.72 -10.37
N THR A 364 10.19 7.54 -10.15
CA THR A 364 11.06 8.06 -11.22
C THR A 364 11.80 6.93 -11.94
N THR A 365 12.26 5.92 -11.21
CA THR A 365 12.93 4.76 -11.81
C THR A 365 11.96 3.92 -12.63
N VAL A 366 10.77 3.61 -12.11
CA VAL A 366 9.77 2.79 -12.79
C VAL A 366 9.32 3.41 -14.11
N ILE A 367 9.09 4.73 -14.16
CA ILE A 367 8.66 5.38 -15.41
C ILE A 367 9.70 5.29 -16.53
N GLN A 368 10.99 5.12 -16.22
CA GLN A 368 12.03 4.96 -17.26
C GLN A 368 11.90 3.63 -18.02
N HIS A 369 11.20 2.64 -17.44
CA HIS A 369 10.90 1.37 -18.09
C HIS A 369 9.61 1.41 -18.92
N LEU A 370 8.82 2.49 -18.81
CA LEU A 370 7.62 2.71 -19.60
C LEU A 370 8.00 3.60 -20.80
N GLU A 371 8.36 2.97 -21.92
CA GLU A 371 8.84 3.63 -23.15
C GLU A 371 7.83 4.66 -23.70
N PHE A 372 8.22 5.94 -23.74
CA PHE A 372 7.50 7.07 -24.35
C PHE A 372 7.82 7.29 -25.84
#